data_AF-A0AAW2UT42-F1
#
_entry.id   AF-A0AAW2UT42-F1
#
_cell.length_a   1.000
_cell.length_b   1.000
_cell.length_c   1.000
_cell.angle_alpha   90.00
_cell.angle_beta   90.00
_cell.angle_gamma   90.00
#
_symmetry.space_group_name_H-M   'P 1'
#
loop_
_entity.id
_entity.type
_entity.pdbx_description
1 polymer ?
#
loop_
_entity_poly.entity_id
_entity_poly.type
_entity_poly.pdbx_seq_one_letter_code
_entity_poly.pdbx_strand_id
1 'polypeptide(L)'
;MLPASSQLRVFEEVREGERLVVVATNVAETSLTIPGIKYVVDTGREKVKNYNSSNGMESYEIQWISKASASQRAGRAGRTGPGHCYRLYSSAVFNNLFPDFSSAEISKVPVDGVVANFPFPTPPETNALIEAEHCLKVLEALDGNGRLTPLGKAMARYPMSPRHSRMLLTAIQIMQQVKEYARANLVLAYAVAAAAALSLANPFLVNFEGSLNDANDLHHDEKAGSEESKKATDTEENSRKKKLKQAAKASREKFSNPTSDALTIAFALQCFELSGSRTEFCSENALHYKTMEEMSKLRKQLLQLVLGSSFTDVQQEFSWIHGNFEDVECAWRVSSEKHPLLLNEEEILGQAICAGWADRVARRVKGASVLSEGDRKVNSARYQACMVKETVFLHRWSSLAKSPPEYLVYSELLHTKRPYIHGATIVKSNWLVQYARPLCSFSAPLSDPKPYYNPTADQVFSWVAPTFGPHLWPLPLHGLPIKDDFNRVAVFACSLLEGQVLPCLKAVRKFLAASPASMLKPEAWGLKRVGNLLSKLNRKGRVIDSCAKLRMLWEENPIELFPEIQDWFQEGFRIQFKELWQEMLHQAALDSKERFSKRISKGKKKV
;
A
#
# COMPACT_ATOMS: atom_id res chain seq x y z
N MET A 1 3.18 19.50 -16.08
CA MET A 1 3.56 20.93 -15.99
C MET A 1 4.73 21.19 -16.93
N LEU A 2 4.98 22.46 -17.31
CA LEU A 2 6.16 22.84 -18.09
C LEU A 2 7.45 22.72 -17.26
N PRO A 3 8.60 22.37 -17.85
CA PRO A 3 9.90 22.42 -17.17
C PRO A 3 10.20 23.81 -16.59
N ALA A 4 10.94 23.87 -15.48
CA ALA A 4 11.23 25.12 -14.78
C ALA A 4 11.91 26.18 -15.66
N SER A 5 12.89 25.77 -16.47
CA SER A 5 13.56 26.67 -17.43
C SER A 5 12.58 27.28 -18.43
N SER A 6 11.60 26.50 -18.91
CA SER A 6 10.56 27.02 -19.82
C SER A 6 9.58 27.95 -19.11
N GLN A 7 9.31 27.75 -17.82
CA GLN A 7 8.50 28.68 -17.03
C GLN A 7 9.21 30.02 -16.82
N LEU A 8 10.53 30.00 -16.61
CA LEU A 8 11.33 31.21 -16.38
C LEU A 8 11.41 32.15 -17.59
N ARG A 9 11.30 31.61 -18.81
CA ARG A 9 11.30 32.39 -20.05
C ARG A 9 10.23 33.49 -20.10
N VAL A 10 9.16 33.34 -19.33
CA VAL A 10 8.09 34.35 -19.25
C VAL A 10 8.54 35.64 -18.56
N PHE A 11 9.65 35.61 -17.84
CA PHE A 11 10.23 36.75 -17.13
C PHE A 11 11.42 37.39 -17.87
N GLU A 12 11.85 36.79 -18.98
CA GLU A 12 12.93 37.35 -19.79
C GLU A 12 12.47 38.66 -20.46
N GLU A 13 13.42 39.57 -20.70
CA GLU A 13 13.13 40.80 -21.42
C GLU A 13 12.70 40.50 -22.86
N VAL A 14 11.64 41.19 -23.29
CA VAL A 14 11.12 41.07 -24.65
C VAL A 14 12.01 41.90 -25.57
N ARG A 15 12.51 41.29 -26.64
CA ARG A 15 13.35 41.98 -27.62
C ARG A 15 12.57 43.10 -28.30
N GLU A 16 13.29 44.15 -28.69
CA GLU A 16 12.70 45.26 -29.41
C GLU A 16 12.04 44.78 -30.72
N GLY A 17 10.81 45.23 -30.98
CA GLY A 17 10.00 44.78 -32.12
C GLY A 17 9.19 43.49 -31.87
N GLU A 18 9.40 42.78 -30.76
CA GLU A 18 8.61 41.60 -30.41
C GLU A 18 7.50 41.92 -29.39
N ARG A 19 6.44 41.11 -29.39
CA ARG A 19 5.35 41.19 -28.41
C ARG A 19 5.27 39.92 -27.59
N LEU A 20 5.29 40.06 -26.26
CA LEU A 20 5.06 38.95 -25.36
C LEU A 20 3.60 38.49 -25.42
N VAL A 21 3.42 37.20 -25.76
CA VAL A 21 2.13 36.52 -25.70
C VAL A 21 2.31 35.26 -24.85
N VAL A 22 1.58 35.18 -23.75
CA VAL A 22 1.68 34.06 -22.81
C VAL A 22 0.36 33.29 -22.81
N VAL A 23 0.42 32.01 -23.18
CA VAL A 23 -0.70 31.08 -23.04
C VAL A 23 -0.52 30.32 -21.73
N ALA A 24 -1.36 30.60 -20.74
CA ALA A 24 -1.21 30.09 -19.38
C ALA A 24 -2.49 29.41 -18.85
N THR A 25 -2.31 28.63 -17.78
CA THR A 25 -3.39 28.07 -16.96
C THR A 25 -3.63 28.96 -15.73
N ASN A 26 -4.45 28.49 -14.79
CA ASN A 26 -4.70 29.14 -13.49
C ASN A 26 -3.39 29.43 -12.69
N VAL A 27 -2.25 28.87 -13.06
CA VAL A 27 -0.93 29.25 -12.53
C VAL A 27 -0.66 30.76 -12.66
N ALA A 28 -1.09 31.41 -13.75
CA ALA A 28 -0.94 32.86 -13.93
C ALA A 28 -1.98 33.68 -13.15
N GLU A 29 -3.08 33.05 -12.71
CA GLU A 29 -4.13 33.68 -11.92
C GLU A 29 -3.71 33.93 -10.47
N THR A 30 -2.87 33.07 -9.89
CA THR A 30 -2.44 33.15 -8.48
C THR A 30 -0.93 33.06 -8.32
N SER A 31 -0.31 31.98 -8.80
CA SER A 31 1.06 31.55 -8.44
C SER A 31 2.17 32.36 -9.11
N LEU A 32 1.94 32.93 -10.29
CA LEU A 32 2.94 33.71 -11.03
C LEU A 32 2.47 35.15 -11.27
N THR A 33 3.44 36.05 -11.28
CA THR A 33 3.23 37.48 -11.47
C THR A 33 4.09 37.98 -12.61
N ILE A 34 3.55 37.96 -13.83
CA ILE A 34 4.31 38.33 -15.03
C ILE A 34 4.27 39.86 -15.18
N PRO A 35 5.42 40.55 -15.20
CA PRO A 35 5.47 41.99 -15.45
C PRO A 35 5.11 42.31 -16.91
N GLY A 36 4.68 43.54 -17.17
CA GLY A 36 4.42 44.01 -18.55
C GLY A 36 3.15 43.46 -19.21
N ILE A 37 2.35 42.65 -18.52
CA ILE A 37 1.06 42.19 -19.03
C ILE A 37 0.04 43.34 -18.98
N LYS A 38 -0.31 43.86 -20.16
CA LYS A 38 -1.32 44.92 -20.34
C LYS A 38 -2.67 44.40 -20.85
N TYR A 39 -2.68 43.20 -21.44
CA TYR A 39 -3.86 42.61 -22.05
C TYR A 39 -4.05 41.18 -21.54
N VAL A 40 -5.25 40.88 -21.06
CA VAL A 40 -5.66 39.52 -20.68
C VAL A 40 -6.80 39.11 -21.59
N VAL A 41 -6.73 37.89 -22.12
CA VAL A 41 -7.84 37.23 -22.81
C VAL A 41 -8.32 36.10 -21.90
N ASP A 42 -9.50 36.23 -21.33
CA ASP A 42 -10.05 35.27 -20.38
C ASP A 42 -11.03 34.32 -21.07
N THR A 43 -10.69 33.03 -21.04
CA THR A 43 -11.51 31.95 -21.62
C THR A 43 -12.76 31.69 -20.80
N GLY A 44 -12.83 32.13 -19.54
CA GLY A 44 -13.95 31.90 -18.62
C GLY A 44 -14.03 30.45 -18.12
N ARG A 45 -13.11 29.57 -18.50
CA ARG A 45 -13.13 28.16 -18.15
C ARG A 45 -11.91 27.77 -17.33
N GLU A 46 -12.07 26.72 -16.53
CA GLU A 46 -10.99 26.07 -15.80
C GLU A 46 -11.14 24.56 -15.84
N LYS A 47 -10.03 23.86 -15.61
CA LYS A 47 -9.99 22.41 -15.45
C LYS A 47 -9.77 22.09 -13.98
N VAL A 48 -10.72 21.40 -13.36
CA VAL A 48 -10.68 21.06 -11.93
C VAL A 48 -10.66 19.54 -11.77
N LYS A 49 -9.93 19.06 -10.75
CA LYS A 49 -9.94 17.67 -10.33
C LYS A 49 -11.07 17.49 -9.32
N ASN A 50 -12.06 16.67 -9.64
CA ASN A 50 -13.21 16.38 -8.80
C ASN A 50 -13.07 14.97 -8.21
N TYR A 51 -13.28 14.83 -6.90
CA TYR A 51 -13.33 13.55 -6.19
C TYR A 51 -14.78 13.17 -5.90
N ASN A 52 -15.16 11.95 -6.24
CA ASN A 52 -16.48 11.42 -5.92
C ASN A 52 -16.38 10.49 -4.70
N SER A 53 -16.84 10.96 -3.54
CA SER A 53 -16.82 10.22 -2.27
C SER A 53 -17.63 8.93 -2.27
N SER A 54 -18.62 8.80 -3.16
CA SER A 54 -19.46 7.59 -3.24
C SER A 54 -18.73 6.38 -3.83
N ASN A 55 -17.75 6.62 -4.70
CA ASN A 55 -17.07 5.56 -5.47
C ASN A 55 -15.53 5.69 -5.49
N GLY A 56 -14.98 6.72 -4.84
CA GLY A 56 -13.55 6.98 -4.73
C GLY A 56 -12.86 7.34 -6.05
N MET A 57 -13.62 7.67 -7.10
CA MET A 57 -13.06 8.04 -8.39
C MET A 57 -12.74 9.53 -8.46
N GLU A 58 -11.68 9.82 -9.19
CA GLU A 58 -11.26 11.17 -9.53
C GLU A 58 -11.50 11.43 -11.02
N SER A 59 -11.92 12.62 -11.39
CA SER A 59 -12.08 13.02 -12.78
C SER A 59 -11.57 14.45 -12.99
N TYR A 60 -11.18 14.77 -14.23
CA TYR A 60 -10.84 16.14 -14.61
C TYR A 60 -11.95 16.71 -15.47
N GLU A 61 -12.62 17.74 -14.97
CA GLU A 61 -13.76 18.37 -15.63
C GLU A 61 -13.45 19.81 -16.02
N ILE A 62 -13.97 20.24 -17.17
CA ILE A 62 -13.87 21.64 -17.61
C ILE A 62 -15.17 22.35 -17.22
N GLN A 63 -15.05 23.35 -16.35
CA GLN A 63 -16.18 24.10 -15.82
C GLN A 63 -16.00 25.62 -16.00
N TRP A 64 -17.07 26.37 -15.72
CA TRP A 64 -17.01 27.82 -15.63
C TRP A 64 -16.21 28.24 -14.40
N ILE A 65 -15.43 29.31 -14.52
CA ILE A 65 -14.73 29.92 -13.37
C ILE A 65 -15.71 30.68 -12.49
N SER A 66 -15.29 30.99 -11.26
CA SER A 66 -16.06 31.91 -10.41
C SER A 66 -15.92 33.36 -10.85
N LYS A 67 -16.87 34.21 -10.43
CA LYS A 67 -16.78 35.67 -10.62
C LYS A 67 -15.54 36.24 -9.91
N ALA A 68 -15.18 35.69 -8.75
CA ALA A 68 -13.94 36.01 -8.05
C ALA A 68 -12.71 35.68 -8.91
N SER A 69 -12.60 34.48 -9.48
CA SER A 69 -11.51 34.09 -10.38
C SER A 69 -11.44 34.95 -11.63
N ALA A 70 -12.58 35.23 -12.29
CA ALA A 70 -12.65 36.13 -13.43
C ALA A 70 -12.17 37.56 -13.09
N SER A 71 -12.43 38.03 -11.87
CA SER A 71 -11.98 39.34 -11.39
C SER A 71 -10.48 39.32 -11.09
N GLN A 72 -9.97 38.24 -10.49
CA GLN A 72 -8.53 38.06 -10.26
C GLN A 72 -7.74 38.00 -11.57
N ARG A 73 -8.24 37.27 -12.57
CA ARG A 73 -7.67 37.21 -13.93
C ARG A 73 -7.65 38.58 -14.60
N ALA A 74 -8.76 39.32 -14.55
CA ALA A 74 -8.81 40.68 -15.07
C ALA A 74 -7.78 41.60 -14.40
N GLY A 75 -7.60 41.47 -13.07
CA GLY A 75 -6.60 42.20 -12.31
C GLY A 75 -5.15 41.94 -12.74
N ARG A 76 -4.87 40.85 -13.47
CA ARG A 76 -3.54 40.55 -14.01
C ARG A 76 -3.12 41.51 -15.14
N ALA A 77 -4.07 42.10 -15.86
CA ALA A 77 -3.79 43.13 -16.88
C ALA A 77 -3.42 44.49 -16.27
N GLY A 78 -3.86 44.77 -15.04
CA GLY A 78 -3.79 46.09 -14.40
C GLY A 78 -2.65 46.27 -13.40
N ARG A 79 -1.61 45.42 -13.42
CA ARG A 79 -0.61 45.39 -12.32
C ARG A 79 0.32 46.60 -12.28
N THR A 80 0.85 47.00 -13.42
CA THR A 80 1.87 48.07 -13.53
C THR A 80 1.32 49.32 -14.22
N GLY A 81 0.03 49.36 -14.50
CA GLY A 81 -0.65 50.46 -15.19
C GLY A 81 -2.00 50.03 -15.74
N PRO A 82 -2.71 50.92 -16.46
CA PRO A 82 -3.98 50.59 -17.09
C PRO A 82 -3.85 49.42 -18.08
N GLY A 83 -4.72 48.44 -17.94
CA GLY A 83 -4.79 47.27 -18.82
C GLY A 83 -6.21 46.91 -19.22
N HIS A 84 -6.33 46.05 -20.23
CA HIS A 84 -7.61 45.60 -20.76
C HIS A 84 -7.77 44.09 -20.56
N CYS A 85 -8.95 43.68 -20.10
CA CYS A 85 -9.36 42.28 -20.04
C CYS A 85 -10.48 42.03 -21.05
N TYR A 86 -10.23 41.15 -22.02
CA TYR A 86 -11.21 40.69 -22.99
C TYR A 86 -11.76 39.34 -22.52
N ARG A 87 -13.04 39.30 -22.18
CA ARG A 87 -13.72 38.08 -21.73
C ARG A 87 -14.39 37.40 -22.92
N LEU A 88 -14.11 36.13 -23.14
CA LEU A 88 -14.69 35.34 -24.25
C LEU A 88 -16.11 34.81 -23.94
N TYR A 89 -16.84 35.51 -23.08
CA TYR A 89 -18.16 35.13 -22.60
C TYR A 89 -19.02 36.37 -22.39
N SER A 90 -20.34 36.23 -22.57
CA SER A 90 -21.27 37.36 -22.48
C SER A 90 -21.51 37.81 -21.03
N SER A 91 -22.01 39.04 -20.86
CA SER A 91 -22.45 39.55 -19.56
C SER A 91 -23.55 38.68 -18.93
N ALA A 92 -24.47 38.15 -19.75
CA ALA A 92 -25.50 37.22 -19.29
C ALA A 92 -24.90 35.93 -18.73
N VAL A 93 -23.89 35.35 -19.39
CA VAL A 93 -23.18 34.16 -18.91
C VAL A 93 -22.45 34.46 -17.59
N PHE A 94 -21.74 35.58 -17.51
CA PHE A 94 -21.04 36.00 -16.30
C PHE A 94 -21.98 36.22 -15.11
N ASN A 95 -23.14 36.84 -15.33
CA ASN A 95 -24.07 37.18 -14.26
C ASN A 95 -24.91 35.97 -13.81
N ASN A 96 -25.35 35.13 -14.75
CA ASN A 96 -26.35 34.10 -14.49
C ASN A 96 -25.76 32.70 -14.28
N LEU A 97 -24.58 32.38 -14.84
CA LEU A 97 -24.01 31.03 -14.80
C LEU A 97 -22.79 30.90 -13.89
N PHE A 98 -22.02 31.97 -13.67
CA PHE A 98 -20.79 31.88 -12.88
C PHE A 98 -21.14 31.93 -11.38
N PRO A 99 -20.60 31.01 -10.56
CA PRO A 99 -20.72 31.14 -9.12
C PRO A 99 -19.93 32.36 -8.65
N ASP A 100 -20.35 33.01 -7.56
CA ASP A 100 -19.62 34.18 -7.03
C ASP A 100 -18.20 33.80 -6.58
N PHE A 101 -18.07 32.66 -5.91
CA PHE A 101 -16.82 32.12 -5.38
C PHE A 101 -16.58 30.68 -5.85
N SER A 102 -15.31 30.29 -5.93
CA SER A 102 -14.93 28.90 -6.24
C SER A 102 -15.24 28.00 -5.05
N SER A 103 -15.70 26.76 -5.30
CA SER A 103 -15.98 25.80 -4.23
C SER A 103 -14.73 25.54 -3.36
N ALA A 104 -14.94 25.42 -2.05
CA ALA A 104 -13.88 25.19 -1.08
C ALA A 104 -13.12 23.88 -1.37
N GLU A 105 -11.81 23.88 -1.12
CA GLU A 105 -10.96 22.72 -1.42
C GLU A 105 -11.31 21.49 -0.56
N ILE A 106 -11.75 21.72 0.68
CA ILE A 106 -12.23 20.67 1.60
C ILE A 106 -13.40 19.86 1.04
N SER A 107 -14.15 20.41 0.08
CA SER A 107 -15.26 19.73 -0.59
C SER A 107 -14.82 18.89 -1.80
N LYS A 108 -13.55 19.00 -2.23
CA LYS A 108 -13.04 18.36 -3.45
C LYS A 108 -12.02 17.26 -3.19
N VAL A 109 -11.59 17.10 -1.95
CA VAL A 109 -10.56 16.13 -1.55
C VAL A 109 -11.07 15.26 -0.39
N PRO A 110 -10.56 14.02 -0.25
CA PRO A 110 -10.84 13.20 0.93
C PRO A 110 -10.43 13.91 2.22
N VAL A 111 -11.26 13.80 3.25
CA VAL A 111 -11.07 14.46 4.54
C VAL A 111 -10.61 13.50 5.64
N ASP A 112 -9.87 12.45 5.25
CA ASP A 112 -9.37 11.37 6.13
C ASP A 112 -8.63 11.85 7.40
N GLY A 113 -8.05 13.06 7.37
CA GLY A 113 -7.30 13.63 8.49
C GLY A 113 -8.12 14.55 9.42
N VAL A 114 -9.43 14.65 9.22
CA VAL A 114 -10.29 15.67 9.85
C VAL A 114 -11.32 15.03 10.79
N VAL A 115 -11.61 15.67 11.93
CA VAL A 115 -12.47 15.13 13.00
C VAL A 115 -13.91 15.66 12.87
N ALA A 116 -14.89 14.81 13.16
CA ALA A 116 -16.30 15.19 13.27
C ALA A 116 -16.54 16.21 14.41
N ASN A 117 -17.55 17.06 14.26
CA ASN A 117 -17.94 18.12 15.21
C ASN A 117 -16.99 19.32 15.34
N PHE A 118 -16.05 19.48 14.40
CA PHE A 118 -15.27 20.72 14.30
C PHE A 118 -16.09 21.82 13.58
N PRO A 119 -16.06 23.08 14.06
CA PRO A 119 -16.81 24.18 13.45
C PRO A 119 -16.10 24.71 12.18
N PHE A 120 -16.25 24.01 11.05
CA PHE A 120 -15.66 24.42 9.78
C PHE A 120 -16.31 25.71 9.22
N PRO A 121 -15.53 26.62 8.60
CA PRO A 121 -16.09 27.73 7.82
C PRO A 121 -17.00 27.25 6.69
N THR A 122 -16.65 26.13 6.08
CA THR A 122 -17.48 25.39 5.12
C THR A 122 -17.37 23.91 5.47
N PRO A 123 -18.42 23.30 6.03
CA PRO A 123 -18.35 21.90 6.44
C PRO A 123 -18.23 20.99 5.21
N PRO A 124 -17.44 19.90 5.30
CA PRO A 124 -17.45 18.86 4.28
C PRO A 124 -18.82 18.17 4.23
N GLU A 125 -19.11 17.52 3.10
CA GLU A 125 -20.32 16.73 2.96
C GLU A 125 -20.35 15.58 3.97
N THR A 126 -21.55 15.22 4.44
CA THR A 126 -21.74 14.13 5.41
C THR A 126 -21.15 12.81 4.90
N ASN A 127 -21.31 12.51 3.60
CA ASN A 127 -20.73 11.30 3.00
C ASN A 127 -19.19 11.30 3.06
N ALA A 128 -18.54 12.45 2.90
CA ALA A 128 -17.08 12.55 3.00
C ALA A 128 -16.59 12.30 4.43
N LEU A 129 -17.34 12.73 5.45
CA LEU A 129 -17.03 12.42 6.86
C LEU A 129 -17.21 10.94 7.18
N ILE A 130 -18.29 10.32 6.68
CA ILE A 130 -18.53 8.87 6.84
C ILE A 130 -17.41 8.06 6.18
N GLU A 131 -17.01 8.45 4.97
CA GLU A 131 -15.91 7.83 4.24
C GLU A 131 -14.58 7.96 4.99
N ALA A 132 -14.28 9.15 5.53
CA ALA A 132 -13.08 9.40 6.33
C ALA A 132 -13.05 8.51 7.60
N GLU A 133 -14.16 8.41 8.33
CA GLU A 133 -14.23 7.54 9.51
C GLU A 133 -14.05 6.06 9.13
N HIS A 134 -14.69 5.63 8.04
CA HIS A 134 -14.54 4.27 7.52
C HIS A 134 -13.08 3.99 7.10
N CYS A 135 -12.45 4.91 6.37
CA CYS A 135 -11.03 4.84 6.00
C CYS A 135 -10.15 4.67 7.25
N LEU A 136 -10.34 5.51 8.27
CA LEU A 136 -9.57 5.43 9.51
C LEU A 136 -9.78 4.12 10.30
N LYS A 137 -10.99 3.53 10.26
CA LYS A 137 -11.24 2.19 10.82
C LYS A 137 -10.53 1.10 10.02
N VAL A 138 -10.55 1.19 8.68
CA VAL A 138 -9.85 0.23 7.80
C VAL A 138 -8.33 0.30 7.99
N LEU A 139 -7.77 1.50 8.18
CA LEU A 139 -6.36 1.70 8.49
C LEU A 139 -6.00 1.31 9.93
N GLU A 140 -6.97 0.86 10.73
CA GLU A 140 -6.84 0.49 12.14
C GLU A 140 -6.38 1.67 13.03
N ALA A 141 -6.56 2.90 12.54
CA ALA A 141 -6.32 4.11 13.32
C ALA A 141 -7.41 4.31 14.39
N LEU A 142 -8.64 3.88 14.09
CA LEU A 142 -9.78 3.87 15.01
C LEU A 142 -10.21 2.43 15.34
N ASP A 143 -10.66 2.22 16.58
CA ASP A 143 -11.33 0.99 17.00
C ASP A 143 -12.80 0.95 16.49
N GLY A 144 -13.50 -0.16 16.76
CA GLY A 144 -14.91 -0.32 16.37
C GLY A 144 -15.86 0.73 16.97
N ASN A 145 -15.45 1.39 18.06
CA ASN A 145 -16.21 2.45 18.73
C ASN A 145 -15.76 3.86 18.30
N GLY A 146 -14.88 3.97 17.30
CA GLY A 146 -14.40 5.26 16.78
C GLY A 146 -13.34 5.93 17.66
N ARG A 147 -12.65 5.19 18.54
CA ARG A 147 -11.58 5.74 19.40
C ARG A 147 -10.20 5.46 18.81
N LEU A 148 -9.26 6.39 19.01
CA LEU A 148 -7.88 6.23 18.55
C LEU A 148 -7.18 5.02 19.19
N THR A 149 -6.66 4.14 18.33
CA THR A 149 -5.81 3.00 18.72
C THR A 149 -4.38 3.47 19.02
N PRO A 150 -3.51 2.64 19.64
CA PRO A 150 -2.08 2.96 19.78
C PRO A 150 -1.41 3.26 18.42
N LEU A 151 -1.78 2.51 17.38
CA LEU A 151 -1.36 2.76 16.01
C LEU A 151 -1.89 4.11 15.49
N GLY A 152 -3.17 4.41 15.66
CA GLY A 152 -3.76 5.70 15.25
C GLY A 152 -3.11 6.90 15.93
N LYS A 153 -2.78 6.77 17.22
CA LYS A 153 -2.00 7.78 17.96
C LYS A 153 -0.58 7.93 17.41
N ALA A 154 0.05 6.87 16.92
CA ALA A 154 1.36 6.94 16.29
C ALA A 154 1.25 7.61 14.91
N MET A 155 0.22 7.27 14.13
CA MET A 155 -0.06 7.86 12.82
C MET A 155 -0.27 9.38 12.90
N ALA A 156 -1.00 9.84 13.92
CA ALA A 156 -1.32 11.26 14.14
C ALA A 156 -0.10 12.16 14.42
N ARG A 157 1.07 11.58 14.73
CA ARG A 157 2.31 12.35 14.95
C ARG A 157 2.99 12.76 13.64
N TYR A 158 2.67 12.09 12.54
CA TYR A 158 3.23 12.41 11.23
C TYR A 158 2.36 13.48 10.56
N PRO A 159 2.92 14.61 10.09
CA PRO A 159 2.21 15.67 9.38
C PRO A 159 1.92 15.27 7.92
N MET A 160 1.27 14.13 7.73
CA MET A 160 0.93 13.56 6.43
C MET A 160 -0.41 12.82 6.50
N SER A 161 -0.95 12.40 5.36
CA SER A 161 -2.22 11.66 5.35
C SER A 161 -2.10 10.35 6.16
N PRO A 162 -3.18 9.88 6.82
CA PRO A 162 -3.19 8.62 7.55
C PRO A 162 -2.64 7.42 6.77
N ARG A 163 -2.93 7.33 5.47
CA ARG A 163 -2.49 6.24 4.58
C ARG A 163 -0.96 6.09 4.53
N HIS A 164 -0.27 7.20 4.34
CA HIS A 164 1.18 7.23 4.30
C HIS A 164 1.81 6.97 5.68
N SER A 165 1.23 7.53 6.75
CA SER A 165 1.67 7.24 8.12
C SER A 165 1.54 5.74 8.44
N ARG A 166 0.40 5.12 8.05
CA ARG A 166 0.16 3.68 8.20
C ARG A 166 1.21 2.87 7.46
N MET A 167 1.50 3.21 6.21
CA MET A 167 2.54 2.56 5.40
C MET A 167 3.92 2.60 6.10
N LEU A 168 4.39 3.78 6.52
CA LEU A 168 5.70 3.91 7.16
C LEU A 168 5.77 3.12 8.48
N LEU A 169 4.74 3.24 9.32
CA LEU A 169 4.67 2.53 10.60
C LEU A 169 4.63 1.01 10.42
N THR A 170 3.94 0.51 9.40
CA THR A 170 3.93 -0.92 9.08
C THR A 170 5.31 -1.41 8.65
N ALA A 171 6.03 -0.66 7.81
CA ALA A 171 7.40 -1.02 7.43
C ALA A 171 8.33 -1.09 8.66
N ILE A 172 8.23 -0.11 9.56
CA ILE A 172 9.02 -0.08 10.81
C ILE A 172 8.66 -1.27 11.71
N GLN A 173 7.37 -1.55 11.91
CA GLN A 173 6.89 -2.64 12.73
C GLN A 173 7.38 -4.01 12.22
N ILE A 174 7.35 -4.24 10.90
CA ILE A 174 7.89 -5.48 10.30
C ILE A 174 9.40 -5.58 10.55
N MET A 175 10.14 -4.48 10.35
CA MET A 175 11.59 -4.46 10.54
C MET A 175 12.00 -4.64 12.00
N GLN A 176 11.20 -4.17 12.96
CA GLN A 176 11.47 -4.41 14.38
C GLN A 176 11.45 -5.89 14.77
N GLN A 177 10.60 -6.69 14.13
CA GLN A 177 10.51 -8.13 14.41
C GLN A 177 11.76 -8.90 13.97
N VAL A 178 12.60 -8.29 13.13
CA VAL A 178 13.86 -8.86 12.65
C VAL A 178 15.03 -8.13 13.30
N LYS A 179 15.52 -8.65 14.45
CA LYS A 179 16.56 -7.99 15.25
C LYS A 179 17.87 -7.69 14.50
N GLU A 180 18.26 -8.54 13.54
CA GLU A 180 19.49 -8.35 12.76
C GLU A 180 19.20 -8.55 11.27
N TYR A 181 18.93 -7.46 10.56
CA TYR A 181 18.84 -7.45 9.11
C TYR A 181 19.84 -6.46 8.53
N ALA A 182 20.89 -6.98 7.87
CA ALA A 182 22.02 -6.18 7.39
C ALA A 182 21.63 -5.01 6.47
N ARG A 183 20.49 -5.10 5.78
CA ARG A 183 20.00 -4.08 4.84
C ARG A 183 18.79 -3.29 5.37
N ALA A 184 18.52 -3.33 6.67
CA ALA A 184 17.37 -2.65 7.28
C ALA A 184 17.29 -1.17 6.91
N ASN A 185 18.43 -0.47 6.97
CA ASN A 185 18.52 0.95 6.63
C ASN A 185 18.17 1.24 5.16
N LEU A 186 18.46 0.32 4.23
CA LEU A 186 18.04 0.47 2.84
C LEU A 186 16.52 0.29 2.68
N VAL A 187 15.92 -0.67 3.39
CA VAL A 187 14.46 -0.88 3.38
C VAL A 187 13.76 0.38 3.88
N LEU A 188 14.24 0.99 4.97
CA LEU A 188 13.68 2.26 5.45
C LEU A 188 13.86 3.38 4.43
N ALA A 189 15.04 3.51 3.81
CA ALA A 189 15.27 4.53 2.78
C ALA A 189 14.26 4.42 1.62
N TYR A 190 13.99 3.19 1.17
CA TYR A 190 13.00 2.92 0.13
C TYR A 190 11.56 3.09 0.61
N ALA A 191 11.23 2.77 1.86
CA ALA A 191 9.91 3.03 2.44
C ALA A 191 9.59 4.52 2.43
N VAL A 192 10.56 5.35 2.85
CA VAL A 192 10.42 6.81 2.87
C VAL A 192 10.38 7.39 1.45
N ALA A 193 11.19 6.86 0.52
CA ALA A 193 11.16 7.28 -0.88
C ALA A 193 9.83 6.91 -1.56
N ALA A 194 9.27 5.73 -1.28
CA ALA A 194 7.98 5.31 -1.80
C ALA A 194 6.82 6.14 -1.21
N ALA A 195 6.90 6.52 0.07
CA ALA A 195 5.94 7.46 0.68
C ALA A 195 6.01 8.86 0.05
N ALA A 196 7.22 9.34 -0.30
CA ALA A 196 7.39 10.59 -1.04
C ALA A 196 6.84 10.48 -2.48
N ALA A 197 7.04 9.33 -3.13
CA ALA A 197 6.53 9.06 -4.47
C ALA A 197 5.00 9.01 -4.53
N LEU A 198 4.35 8.46 -3.51
CA LEU A 198 2.88 8.38 -3.41
C LEU A 198 2.24 9.72 -2.99
N SER A 199 3.00 10.60 -2.34
CA SER A 199 2.55 11.94 -1.94
C SER A 199 2.52 12.97 -3.07
N LEU A 200 3.27 12.74 -4.16
CA LEU A 200 3.49 13.71 -5.22
C LEU A 200 3.07 13.16 -6.59
N ALA A 201 2.87 14.06 -7.56
CA ALA A 201 2.51 13.66 -8.92
C ALA A 201 3.59 12.78 -9.55
N ASN A 202 3.16 11.85 -10.42
CA ASN A 202 4.10 11.00 -11.15
C ASN A 202 5.12 11.85 -11.94
N PRO A 203 6.45 11.64 -11.75
CA PRO A 203 7.45 12.53 -12.32
C PRO A 203 7.74 12.22 -13.79
N PHE A 204 7.31 11.07 -14.31
CA PHE A 204 7.55 10.71 -15.70
C PHE A 204 6.67 11.55 -16.63
N LEU A 205 7.31 12.30 -17.51
CA LEU A 205 6.61 13.18 -18.45
C LEU A 205 5.75 12.36 -19.41
N VAL A 206 4.45 12.61 -19.33
CA VAL A 206 3.47 12.12 -20.28
C VAL A 206 3.33 13.17 -21.37
N ASN A 207 3.90 12.89 -22.55
CA ASN A 207 3.58 13.68 -23.73
C ASN A 207 2.16 13.30 -24.15
N PHE A 208 1.23 14.24 -24.02
CA PHE A 208 -0.21 14.07 -24.26
C PHE A 208 -0.48 13.35 -25.60
N GLU A 209 -1.15 12.21 -25.53
CA GLU A 209 -1.64 11.42 -26.66
C GLU A 209 -3.01 11.94 -27.20
N GLY A 210 -3.44 13.14 -26.82
CA GLY A 210 -4.86 13.49 -26.82
C GLY A 210 -5.40 14.51 -27.83
N SER A 211 -4.61 15.12 -28.71
CA SER A 211 -5.11 16.28 -29.50
C SER A 211 -5.00 16.20 -31.02
N LEU A 212 -4.70 15.03 -31.62
CA LEU A 212 -4.59 14.93 -33.09
C LEU A 212 -5.44 13.83 -33.74
N ASN A 213 -6.04 12.92 -32.97
CA ASN A 213 -6.85 11.86 -33.59
C ASN A 213 -8.33 12.23 -33.79
N ASP A 214 -8.84 13.28 -33.13
CA ASP A 214 -10.24 13.75 -33.30
C ASP A 214 -10.37 14.94 -34.27
N ALA A 215 -9.27 15.46 -34.84
CA ALA A 215 -9.29 16.58 -35.78
C ALA A 215 -9.38 16.16 -37.26
N ASN A 216 -9.30 14.86 -37.57
CA ASN A 216 -9.30 14.38 -38.95
C ASN A 216 -10.69 14.26 -39.59
N ASP A 217 -11.77 14.71 -38.93
CA ASP A 217 -13.14 14.58 -39.44
C ASP A 217 -13.84 15.93 -39.73
N LEU A 218 -13.11 17.06 -39.68
CA LEU A 218 -13.68 18.39 -39.94
C LEU A 218 -12.73 19.28 -40.75
N HIS A 219 -12.42 18.87 -41.97
CA HIS A 219 -11.89 19.80 -42.98
C HIS A 219 -12.52 19.49 -44.35
N HIS A 220 -13.68 20.12 -44.59
CA HIS A 220 -14.09 20.49 -45.94
C HIS A 220 -13.81 21.98 -46.12
N ASP A 221 -13.04 22.29 -47.17
CA ASP A 221 -12.87 23.56 -47.86
C ASP A 221 -12.31 24.78 -47.08
N GLU A 222 -11.05 25.13 -47.36
CA GLU A 222 -10.71 26.26 -48.26
C GLU A 222 -9.19 26.42 -48.46
N LYS A 223 -8.84 26.95 -49.64
CA LYS A 223 -7.55 26.84 -50.34
C LYS A 223 -6.48 27.89 -49.96
N ALA A 224 -5.26 27.51 -50.35
CA ALA A 224 -4.16 28.33 -50.90
C ALA A 224 -3.18 29.02 -49.93
N GLY A 225 -2.07 28.31 -49.66
CA GLY A 225 -0.83 28.86 -49.10
C GLY A 225 0.15 27.76 -48.64
N SER A 226 1.15 27.46 -49.50
CA SER A 226 2.34 26.60 -49.31
C SER A 226 2.14 25.19 -48.72
N GLU A 227 1.68 24.24 -49.55
CA GLU A 227 1.45 22.84 -49.15
C GLU A 227 2.74 22.00 -48.95
N GLU A 228 3.88 22.38 -49.54
CA GLU A 228 5.13 21.60 -49.42
C GLU A 228 5.88 21.87 -48.11
N SER A 229 5.90 23.11 -47.62
CA SER A 229 6.58 23.45 -46.36
C SER A 229 5.84 22.92 -45.13
N LYS A 230 4.50 22.90 -45.15
CA LYS A 230 3.67 22.36 -44.05
C LYS A 230 3.81 20.84 -43.91
N LYS A 231 3.83 20.09 -45.03
CA LYS A 231 4.04 18.63 -45.01
C LYS A 231 5.42 18.23 -44.47
N ALA A 232 6.46 18.98 -44.79
CA ALA A 232 7.81 18.72 -44.29
C ALA A 232 7.92 18.99 -42.78
N THR A 233 7.39 20.11 -42.28
CA THR A 233 7.37 20.44 -40.85
C THR A 233 6.53 19.46 -40.02
N ASP A 234 5.38 19.03 -40.55
CA ASP A 234 4.52 18.05 -39.87
C ASP A 234 5.17 16.67 -39.78
N THR A 235 5.93 16.26 -40.81
CA THR A 235 6.66 14.99 -40.83
C THR A 235 7.81 15.01 -39.83
N GLU A 236 8.56 16.11 -39.77
CA GLU A 236 9.67 16.29 -38.84
C GLU A 236 9.19 16.37 -37.37
N GLU A 237 8.11 17.12 -37.11
CA GLU A 237 7.50 17.22 -35.79
C GLU A 237 6.94 15.87 -35.31
N ASN A 238 6.28 15.11 -36.19
CA ASN A 238 5.81 13.76 -35.89
C ASN A 238 6.96 12.79 -35.61
N SER A 239 8.07 12.89 -36.35
CA SER A 239 9.27 12.10 -36.09
C SER A 239 9.89 12.41 -34.71
N ARG A 240 9.92 13.69 -34.32
CA ARG A 240 10.40 14.17 -33.02
C ARG A 240 9.49 13.69 -31.89
N LYS A 241 8.17 13.77 -32.04
CA LYS A 241 7.19 13.22 -31.09
C LYS A 241 7.36 11.72 -30.90
N LYS A 242 7.59 10.97 -31.98
CA LYS A 242 7.83 9.52 -31.94
C LYS A 242 9.13 9.17 -31.19
N LYS A 243 10.23 9.89 -31.45
CA LYS A 243 11.49 9.74 -30.73
C LYS A 243 11.34 10.04 -29.23
N LEU A 244 10.68 11.14 -28.88
CA LEU A 244 10.40 11.50 -27.48
C LEU A 244 9.54 10.45 -26.77
N LYS A 245 8.53 9.89 -27.46
CA LYS A 245 7.69 8.81 -26.93
C LYS A 245 8.47 7.52 -26.69
N GLN A 246 9.38 7.17 -27.59
CA GLN A 246 10.28 6.02 -27.42
C GLN A 246 11.25 6.24 -26.27
N ALA A 247 11.84 7.43 -26.15
CA ALA A 247 12.73 7.78 -25.04
C ALA A 247 12.01 7.71 -23.68
N ALA A 248 10.79 8.26 -23.57
CA ALA A 248 9.98 8.18 -22.35
C ALA A 248 9.63 6.72 -21.99
N LYS A 249 9.35 5.87 -22.99
CA LYS A 249 9.11 4.44 -22.76
C LYS A 249 10.39 3.74 -22.27
N ALA A 250 11.52 3.98 -22.92
CA ALA A 250 12.80 3.37 -22.55
C ALA A 250 13.23 3.78 -21.13
N SER A 251 13.06 5.06 -20.77
CA SER A 251 13.32 5.55 -19.42
C SER A 251 12.44 4.85 -18.37
N ARG A 252 11.14 4.70 -18.63
CA ARG A 252 10.27 3.96 -17.70
C ARG A 252 10.67 2.50 -17.55
N GLU A 253 11.06 1.84 -18.65
CA GLU A 253 11.55 0.47 -18.61
C GLU A 253 12.88 0.34 -17.84
N LYS A 254 13.76 1.34 -17.92
CA LYS A 254 15.02 1.40 -17.15
C LYS A 254 14.80 1.37 -15.64
N PHE A 255 13.81 2.10 -15.13
CA PHE A 255 13.54 2.17 -13.68
C PHE A 255 12.46 1.20 -13.20
N SER A 256 11.84 0.44 -14.12
CA SER A 256 10.66 -0.37 -13.85
C SER A 256 10.92 -1.41 -12.76
N ASN A 257 10.20 -1.28 -11.64
CA ASN A 257 10.07 -2.34 -10.65
C ASN A 257 8.79 -3.15 -10.94
N PRO A 258 8.86 -4.47 -11.16
CA PRO A 258 7.71 -5.28 -11.58
C PRO A 258 6.64 -5.45 -10.49
N THR A 259 6.94 -5.11 -9.23
CA THR A 259 6.02 -5.27 -8.10
C THR A 259 5.28 -3.98 -7.75
N SER A 260 5.81 -2.79 -8.10
CA SER A 260 5.21 -1.52 -7.70
C SER A 260 5.59 -0.32 -8.58
N ASP A 261 4.59 0.49 -8.93
CA ASP A 261 4.77 1.81 -9.54
C ASP A 261 5.47 2.79 -8.57
N ALA A 262 5.18 2.71 -7.26
CA ALA A 262 5.81 3.56 -6.26
C ALA A 262 7.30 3.22 -6.11
N LEU A 263 7.67 1.93 -6.13
CA LEU A 263 9.08 1.51 -6.09
C LEU A 263 9.82 1.85 -7.39
N THR A 264 9.12 1.85 -8.53
CA THR A 264 9.66 2.35 -9.81
C THR A 264 10.09 3.81 -9.68
N ILE A 265 9.23 4.65 -9.08
CA ILE A 265 9.54 6.08 -8.84
C ILE A 265 10.63 6.23 -7.78
N ALA A 266 10.60 5.45 -6.70
CA ALA A 266 11.63 5.48 -5.67
C ALA A 266 13.03 5.16 -6.21
N PHE A 267 13.14 4.18 -7.11
CA PHE A 267 14.41 3.86 -7.77
C PHE A 267 14.87 5.00 -8.70
N ALA A 268 13.96 5.59 -9.47
CA ALA A 268 14.28 6.78 -10.27
C ALA A 268 14.76 7.96 -9.40
N LEU A 269 14.18 8.11 -8.20
CA LEU A 269 14.59 9.13 -7.21
C LEU A 269 15.99 8.86 -6.67
N GLN A 270 16.33 7.60 -6.38
CA GLN A 270 17.69 7.23 -5.96
C GLN A 270 18.71 7.59 -7.02
N CYS A 271 18.48 7.18 -8.28
CA CYS A 271 19.37 7.51 -9.39
C CYS A 271 19.47 9.02 -9.64
N PHE A 272 18.38 9.76 -9.47
CA PHE A 272 18.37 11.23 -9.56
C PHE A 272 19.26 11.87 -8.48
N GLU A 273 19.15 11.42 -7.23
CA GLU A 273 19.96 11.95 -6.13
C GLU A 273 21.45 11.60 -6.26
N LEU A 274 21.77 10.47 -6.88
CA LEU A 274 23.13 10.01 -7.15
C LEU A 274 23.75 10.61 -8.42
N SER A 275 22.95 11.21 -9.29
CA SER A 275 23.45 11.80 -10.54
C SER A 275 24.35 13.01 -10.27
N GLY A 276 25.42 13.15 -11.06
CA GLY A 276 26.30 14.32 -11.00
C GLY A 276 25.60 15.61 -11.41
N SER A 277 24.80 15.53 -12.48
CA SER A 277 23.95 16.63 -12.97
C SER A 277 22.48 16.23 -12.94
N ARG A 278 21.74 16.76 -11.96
CA ARG A 278 20.31 16.46 -11.76
C ARG A 278 19.42 16.94 -12.91
N THR A 279 19.81 18.03 -13.56
CA THR A 279 19.09 18.63 -14.70
C THR A 279 19.24 17.77 -15.95
N GLU A 280 20.47 17.34 -16.26
CA GLU A 280 20.76 16.42 -17.36
C GLU A 280 20.11 15.05 -17.13
N PHE A 281 20.19 14.53 -15.90
CA PHE A 281 19.51 13.28 -15.56
C PHE A 281 18.01 13.34 -15.87
N CYS A 282 17.33 14.42 -15.52
CA CYS A 282 15.91 14.56 -15.81
C CYS A 282 15.61 14.70 -17.30
N SER A 283 16.44 15.41 -18.07
CA SER A 283 16.24 15.57 -19.52
C SER A 283 16.44 14.24 -20.27
N GLU A 284 17.48 13.48 -19.93
CA GLU A 284 17.78 12.18 -20.52
C GLU A 284 16.71 11.13 -20.21
N ASN A 285 16.17 11.16 -18.99
CA ASN A 285 15.21 10.17 -18.50
C ASN A 285 13.75 10.65 -18.62
N ALA A 286 13.47 11.76 -19.31
CA ALA A 286 12.12 12.30 -19.48
C ALA A 286 11.35 12.46 -18.15
N LEU A 287 12.03 12.99 -17.13
CA LEU A 287 11.48 13.24 -15.79
C LEU A 287 11.25 14.73 -15.56
N HIS A 288 10.25 15.06 -14.75
CA HIS A 288 9.96 16.43 -14.33
C HIS A 288 10.86 16.84 -13.16
N TYR A 289 11.88 17.68 -13.44
CA TYR A 289 12.90 18.10 -12.48
C TYR A 289 12.34 18.62 -11.15
N LYS A 290 11.37 19.54 -11.18
CA LYS A 290 10.83 20.16 -9.96
C LYS A 290 10.13 19.12 -9.07
N THR A 291 9.42 18.17 -9.68
CA THR A 291 8.77 17.08 -8.94
C THR A 291 9.80 16.15 -8.32
N MET A 292 10.88 15.81 -9.02
CA MET A 292 11.98 15.01 -8.47
C MET A 292 12.68 15.73 -7.31
N GLU A 293 12.89 17.05 -7.42
CA GLU A 293 13.50 17.86 -6.36
C GLU A 293 12.60 17.95 -5.12
N GLU A 294 11.30 18.16 -5.31
CA GLU A 294 10.29 18.13 -4.23
C GLU A 294 10.22 16.75 -3.57
N MET A 295 10.25 15.66 -4.35
CA MET A 295 10.33 14.29 -3.83
C MET A 295 11.59 14.06 -3.00
N SER A 296 12.75 14.54 -3.45
CA SER A 296 14.01 14.41 -2.69
C SER A 296 13.95 15.16 -1.36
N LYS A 297 13.42 16.40 -1.37
CA LYS A 297 13.22 17.19 -0.14
C LYS A 297 12.25 16.49 0.81
N LEU A 298 11.11 16.00 0.29
CA LEU A 298 10.11 15.30 1.08
C LEU A 298 10.67 14.00 1.67
N ARG A 299 11.43 13.20 0.91
CA ARG A 299 12.10 11.98 1.40
C ARG A 299 12.97 12.30 2.62
N LYS A 300 13.81 13.33 2.56
CA LYS A 300 14.68 13.72 3.67
C LYS A 300 13.91 14.22 4.88
N GLN A 301 12.85 15.00 4.67
CA GLN A 301 11.97 15.47 5.76
C GLN A 301 11.26 14.29 6.45
N LEU A 302 10.71 13.36 5.67
CA LEU A 302 10.06 12.16 6.22
C LEU A 302 11.06 11.28 6.99
N LEU A 303 12.29 11.13 6.48
CA LEU A 303 13.33 10.39 7.20
C LEU A 303 13.67 11.04 8.54
N GLN A 304 13.80 12.37 8.58
CA GLN A 304 14.00 13.12 9.83
C GLN A 304 12.83 12.93 10.80
N LEU A 305 11.59 12.95 10.31
CA LEU A 305 10.40 12.73 11.14
C LEU A 305 10.35 11.32 11.72
N VAL A 306 10.65 10.29 10.92
CA VAL A 306 10.68 8.89 11.38
C VAL A 306 11.71 8.71 12.50
N LEU A 307 12.92 9.25 12.31
CA LEU A 307 14.03 9.08 13.26
C LEU A 307 13.96 10.03 14.46
N GLY A 308 13.29 11.17 14.33
CA GLY A 308 13.07 12.14 15.41
C GLY A 308 11.84 11.83 16.29
N SER A 309 11.02 10.84 15.93
CA SER A 309 9.81 10.49 16.67
C SER A 309 10.12 9.64 17.92
N SER A 310 9.93 10.22 19.11
CA SER A 310 10.04 9.50 20.39
C SER A 310 8.70 8.91 20.83
N PHE A 311 8.56 7.58 20.82
CA PHE A 311 7.34 6.88 21.24
C PHE A 311 7.31 6.58 22.75
N THR A 312 6.12 6.46 23.34
CA THR A 312 5.94 5.97 24.72
C THR A 312 6.07 4.43 24.78
N ASP A 313 6.19 3.84 25.96
CA ASP A 313 6.34 2.38 26.15
C ASP A 313 5.31 1.54 25.38
N VAL A 314 4.06 2.01 25.27
CA VAL A 314 2.97 1.30 24.57
C VAL A 314 3.11 1.35 23.03
N GLN A 315 3.90 2.29 22.52
CA GLN A 315 4.11 2.52 21.08
C GLN A 315 5.54 2.18 20.64
N GLN A 316 6.32 1.53 21.51
CA GLN A 316 7.72 1.23 21.25
C GLN A 316 7.91 0.34 20.02
N GLU A 317 6.88 -0.43 19.61
CA GLU A 317 6.87 -1.23 18.38
C GLU A 317 6.96 -0.42 17.07
N PHE A 318 6.79 0.90 17.16
CA PHE A 318 6.81 1.83 16.03
C PHE A 318 8.10 2.66 15.94
N SER A 319 9.06 2.43 16.85
CA SER A 319 10.35 3.13 16.87
C SER A 319 11.35 2.50 15.87
N TRP A 320 12.19 3.29 15.22
CA TRP A 320 13.28 2.70 14.44
C TRP A 320 14.45 2.30 15.34
N ILE A 321 15.00 1.08 15.17
CA ILE A 321 16.08 0.54 16.04
C ILE A 321 17.38 0.17 15.30
N HIS A 322 17.40 0.19 13.97
CA HIS A 322 18.48 -0.41 13.16
C HIS A 322 19.58 0.57 12.69
N GLY A 323 19.44 1.86 12.98
CA GLY A 323 20.41 2.87 12.55
C GLY A 323 19.90 4.30 12.74
N ASN A 324 20.78 5.27 12.56
CA ASN A 324 20.47 6.69 12.59
C ASN A 324 20.26 7.27 11.18
N PHE A 325 20.21 8.59 11.07
CA PHE A 325 19.98 9.29 9.81
C PHE A 325 21.11 9.04 8.81
N GLU A 326 22.35 9.10 9.27
CA GLU A 326 23.56 8.89 8.48
C GLU A 326 23.63 7.45 7.95
N ASP A 327 23.25 6.46 8.75
CA ASP A 327 23.24 5.04 8.33
C ASP A 327 22.26 4.80 7.17
N VAL A 328 21.07 5.40 7.25
CA VAL A 328 20.03 5.31 6.21
C VAL A 328 20.45 6.06 4.95
N GLU A 329 21.03 7.25 5.08
CA GLU A 329 21.57 8.00 3.96
C GLU A 329 22.77 7.29 3.29
N CYS A 330 23.62 6.64 4.08
CA CYS A 330 24.73 5.85 3.56
C CYS A 330 24.22 4.67 2.72
N ALA A 331 23.24 3.92 3.25
CA ALA A 331 22.61 2.82 2.52
C ALA A 331 21.91 3.30 1.23
N TRP A 332 21.25 4.47 1.27
CA TRP A 332 20.61 5.08 0.10
C TRP A 332 21.59 5.50 -0.99
N ARG A 333 22.83 5.86 -0.65
CA ARG A 333 23.83 6.34 -1.62
C ARG A 333 24.57 5.25 -2.39
N VAL A 334 24.25 3.99 -2.15
CA VAL A 334 24.86 2.87 -2.89
C VAL A 334 24.28 2.82 -4.30
N SER A 335 25.12 3.09 -5.30
CA SER A 335 24.75 3.03 -6.71
C SER A 335 24.45 1.59 -7.15
N SER A 336 23.46 1.42 -8.02
CA SER A 336 23.12 0.14 -8.63
C SER A 336 22.66 0.37 -10.07
N GLU A 337 23.15 -0.45 -11.01
CA GLU A 337 22.73 -0.42 -12.41
C GLU A 337 21.31 -0.98 -12.64
N LYS A 338 20.82 -1.79 -11.68
CA LYS A 338 19.48 -2.40 -11.67
C LYS A 338 18.73 -2.02 -10.40
N HIS A 339 17.43 -2.32 -10.33
CA HIS A 339 16.66 -2.13 -9.09
C HIS A 339 17.38 -2.86 -7.93
N PRO A 340 17.76 -2.15 -6.83
CA PRO A 340 18.67 -2.70 -5.84
C PRO A 340 17.99 -3.58 -4.80
N LEU A 341 16.65 -3.55 -4.73
CA LEU A 341 15.88 -4.27 -3.73
C LEU A 341 15.82 -5.77 -4.03
N LEU A 342 15.98 -6.57 -2.98
CA LEU A 342 15.73 -8.02 -3.01
C LEU A 342 14.22 -8.29 -2.96
N LEU A 343 13.81 -9.47 -3.43
CA LEU A 343 12.39 -9.84 -3.47
C LEU A 343 11.73 -9.76 -2.09
N ASN A 344 12.41 -10.18 -1.02
CA ASN A 344 11.88 -10.08 0.34
C ASN A 344 11.76 -8.63 0.83
N GLU A 345 12.66 -7.73 0.40
CA GLU A 345 12.61 -6.30 0.72
C GLU A 345 11.43 -5.63 -0.02
N GLU A 346 11.23 -5.99 -1.29
CA GLU A 346 10.06 -5.57 -2.08
C GLU A 346 8.76 -6.08 -1.45
N GLU A 347 8.75 -7.30 -0.90
CA GLU A 347 7.58 -7.83 -0.19
C GLU A 347 7.26 -7.04 1.08
N ILE A 348 8.26 -6.67 1.88
CA ILE A 348 8.07 -5.83 3.08
C ILE A 348 7.46 -4.47 2.70
N LEU A 349 7.99 -3.85 1.64
CA LEU A 349 7.49 -2.57 1.14
C LEU A 349 6.09 -2.71 0.53
N GLY A 350 5.81 -3.80 -0.17
CA GLY A 350 4.48 -4.13 -0.69
C GLY A 350 3.45 -4.35 0.42
N GLN A 351 3.84 -5.03 1.51
CA GLN A 351 3.01 -5.17 2.72
C GLN A 351 2.69 -3.81 3.35
N ALA A 352 3.70 -2.94 3.47
CA ALA A 352 3.54 -1.59 3.99
C ALA A 352 2.59 -0.73 3.12
N ILE A 353 2.76 -0.73 1.80
CA ILE A 353 1.86 -0.03 0.87
C ILE A 353 0.45 -0.64 0.94
N CYS A 354 0.33 -1.96 1.02
CA CYS A 354 -0.96 -2.65 1.20
C CYS A 354 -1.70 -2.19 2.47
N ALA A 355 -0.97 -2.00 3.58
CA ALA A 355 -1.56 -1.52 4.84
C ALA A 355 -2.07 -0.07 4.72
N GLY A 356 -1.36 0.80 4.00
CA GLY A 356 -1.77 2.20 3.78
C GLY A 356 -2.95 2.38 2.80
N TRP A 357 -3.18 1.41 1.92
CA TRP A 357 -4.22 1.45 0.87
C TRP A 357 -5.16 0.24 0.92
N ALA A 358 -5.42 -0.27 2.13
CA ALA A 358 -6.19 -1.50 2.37
C ALA A 358 -7.63 -1.48 1.81
N ASP A 359 -8.27 -0.33 1.73
CA ASP A 359 -9.59 -0.10 1.10
C ASP A 359 -9.51 0.10 -0.42
N ARG A 360 -8.33 0.37 -0.97
CA ARG A 360 -8.08 0.56 -2.41
C ARG A 360 -7.45 -0.67 -3.05
N VAL A 361 -8.06 -1.84 -2.80
CA VAL A 361 -7.65 -3.13 -3.37
C VAL A 361 -8.49 -3.44 -4.62
N ALA A 362 -7.85 -4.02 -5.63
CA ALA A 362 -8.50 -4.51 -6.82
C ALA A 362 -8.11 -5.96 -7.15
N ARG A 363 -9.08 -6.76 -7.56
CA ARG A 363 -8.90 -8.15 -8.00
C ARG A 363 -9.02 -8.25 -9.51
N ARG A 364 -8.09 -8.97 -10.15
CA ARG A 364 -8.06 -9.20 -11.59
C ARG A 364 -9.25 -10.04 -12.02
N VAL A 365 -9.96 -9.58 -13.04
CA VAL A 365 -11.05 -10.32 -13.67
C VAL A 365 -10.46 -11.19 -14.78
N LYS A 366 -10.56 -12.52 -14.63
CA LYS A 366 -10.13 -13.51 -15.63
C LYS A 366 -11.37 -14.04 -16.37
N GLY A 367 -11.46 -13.83 -17.69
CA GLY A 367 -12.53 -14.40 -18.53
C GLY A 367 -13.48 -13.38 -19.18
N ALA A 368 -14.33 -13.88 -20.08
CA ALA A 368 -15.28 -13.14 -20.93
C ALA A 368 -16.65 -12.85 -20.28
N SER A 369 -16.76 -12.90 -18.94
CA SER A 369 -18.05 -12.77 -18.26
C SER A 369 -18.53 -11.31 -18.22
N VAL A 370 -19.71 -11.10 -18.81
CA VAL A 370 -20.46 -9.83 -18.97
C VAL A 370 -19.72 -8.79 -19.80
N LEU A 371 -19.56 -9.07 -21.09
CA LEU A 371 -19.00 -8.13 -22.06
C LEU A 371 -20.09 -7.16 -22.53
N SER A 372 -19.99 -5.90 -22.11
CA SER A 372 -20.47 -4.81 -22.97
C SER A 372 -19.60 -4.79 -24.23
N GLU A 373 -20.21 -4.63 -25.42
CA GLU A 373 -19.49 -4.62 -26.71
C GLU A 373 -18.34 -3.61 -26.73
N GLY A 374 -18.47 -2.50 -25.98
CA GLY A 374 -17.42 -1.50 -25.84
C GLY A 374 -16.14 -2.02 -25.19
N ASP A 375 -16.19 -3.03 -24.32
CA ASP A 375 -15.04 -3.43 -23.51
C ASP A 375 -14.09 -4.41 -24.18
N ARG A 376 -14.48 -5.05 -25.29
CA ARG A 376 -13.64 -6.01 -26.01
C ARG A 376 -12.45 -5.36 -26.73
N LYS A 377 -12.47 -4.03 -26.93
CA LYS A 377 -11.47 -3.27 -27.68
C LYS A 377 -10.31 -2.72 -26.84
N VAL A 378 -10.27 -2.96 -25.52
CA VAL A 378 -9.26 -2.33 -24.63
C VAL A 378 -8.11 -3.30 -24.33
N ASN A 379 -6.90 -2.93 -24.76
CA ASN A 379 -5.66 -3.68 -24.52
C ASN A 379 -5.07 -3.48 -23.10
N SER A 380 -5.93 -3.27 -22.10
CA SER A 380 -5.54 -3.07 -20.69
C SER A 380 -6.13 -4.19 -19.84
N ALA A 381 -5.39 -4.60 -18.82
CA ALA A 381 -5.86 -5.60 -17.86
C ALA A 381 -7.06 -5.08 -17.07
N ARG A 382 -8.03 -5.97 -16.84
CA ARG A 382 -9.33 -5.65 -16.22
C ARG A 382 -9.34 -6.08 -14.77
N TYR A 383 -9.92 -5.24 -13.92
CA TYR A 383 -9.99 -5.43 -12.49
C TYR A 383 -11.39 -5.06 -11.96
N GLN A 384 -11.76 -5.65 -10.84
CA GLN A 384 -12.86 -5.23 -9.99
C GLN A 384 -12.25 -4.62 -8.72
N ALA A 385 -12.53 -3.36 -8.43
CA ALA A 385 -12.00 -2.66 -7.25
C ALA A 385 -13.02 -2.64 -6.10
N CYS A 386 -12.55 -2.54 -4.87
CA CYS A 386 -13.43 -2.56 -3.69
C CYS A 386 -14.48 -1.43 -3.72
N MET A 387 -14.07 -0.21 -4.08
CA MET A 387 -14.95 0.96 -3.99
C MET A 387 -15.96 1.10 -5.13
N VAL A 388 -15.85 0.27 -6.18
CA VAL A 388 -16.61 0.46 -7.42
C VAL A 388 -17.20 -0.87 -7.90
N LYS A 389 -18.42 -0.81 -8.44
CA LYS A 389 -19.09 -1.98 -9.03
C LYS A 389 -18.68 -2.22 -10.48
N GLU A 390 -18.33 -1.15 -11.18
CA GLU A 390 -17.92 -1.21 -12.58
C GLU A 390 -16.52 -1.80 -12.77
N THR A 391 -16.22 -2.24 -13.99
CA THR A 391 -14.90 -2.74 -14.34
C THR A 391 -13.93 -1.57 -14.46
N VAL A 392 -12.77 -1.70 -13.82
CA VAL A 392 -11.66 -0.75 -13.90
C VAL A 392 -10.48 -1.35 -14.66
N PHE A 393 -9.63 -0.49 -15.22
CA PHE A 393 -8.56 -0.89 -16.13
C PHE A 393 -7.19 -0.50 -15.60
N LEU A 394 -6.22 -1.42 -15.62
CA LEU A 394 -4.85 -1.08 -15.29
C LEU A 394 -4.27 -0.16 -16.36
N HIS A 395 -3.76 1.00 -15.93
CA HIS A 395 -3.16 1.95 -16.86
C HIS A 395 -1.94 1.33 -17.55
N ARG A 396 -1.85 1.47 -18.87
CA ARG A 396 -0.79 0.87 -19.74
C ARG A 396 0.64 1.29 -19.41
N TRP A 397 0.80 2.33 -18.60
CA TRP A 397 2.11 2.83 -18.16
C TRP A 397 2.50 2.37 -16.76
N SER A 398 1.64 1.61 -16.09
CA SER A 398 2.04 0.92 -14.87
C SER A 398 3.14 -0.09 -15.19
N SER A 399 4.10 -0.25 -14.30
CA SER A 399 5.14 -1.29 -14.40
C SER A 399 4.53 -2.70 -14.35
N LEU A 400 3.35 -2.84 -13.74
CA LEU A 400 2.61 -4.10 -13.62
C LEU A 400 1.84 -4.46 -14.90
N ALA A 401 1.74 -3.55 -15.89
CA ALA A 401 0.94 -3.78 -17.10
C ALA A 401 1.44 -4.98 -17.93
N LYS A 402 2.75 -5.29 -17.87
CA LYS A 402 3.35 -6.44 -18.58
C LYS A 402 2.95 -7.78 -17.97
N SER A 403 2.80 -7.83 -16.63
CA SER A 403 2.42 -9.04 -15.90
C SER A 403 1.39 -8.70 -14.81
N PRO A 404 0.12 -8.46 -15.19
CA PRO A 404 -0.91 -7.98 -14.26
C PRO A 404 -1.20 -9.02 -13.15
N PRO A 405 -1.02 -8.68 -11.86
CA PRO A 405 -1.19 -9.63 -10.76
C PRO A 405 -2.66 -9.94 -10.48
N GLU A 406 -2.93 -10.95 -9.66
CA GLU A 406 -4.30 -11.27 -9.22
C GLU A 406 -4.89 -10.20 -8.30
N TYR A 407 -4.12 -9.72 -7.32
CA TYR A 407 -4.50 -8.62 -6.45
C TYR A 407 -3.47 -7.51 -6.54
N LEU A 408 -3.95 -6.27 -6.47
CA LEU A 408 -3.12 -5.09 -6.34
C LEU A 408 -3.83 -4.06 -5.46
N VAL A 409 -3.06 -3.14 -4.90
CA VAL A 409 -3.56 -1.86 -4.37
C VAL A 409 -3.23 -0.73 -5.33
N TYR A 410 -4.02 0.34 -5.29
CA TYR A 410 -3.85 1.50 -6.15
C TYR A 410 -3.92 2.82 -5.38
N SER A 411 -3.18 3.82 -5.85
CA SER A 411 -3.18 5.14 -5.24
C SER A 411 -4.40 5.95 -5.63
N GLU A 412 -4.80 5.92 -6.91
CA GLU A 412 -5.92 6.70 -7.45
C GLU A 412 -6.68 5.92 -8.53
N LEU A 413 -7.99 6.16 -8.64
CA LEU A 413 -8.83 5.74 -9.75
C LEU A 413 -9.20 6.96 -10.58
N LEU A 414 -8.61 7.09 -11.77
CA LEU A 414 -8.83 8.25 -12.62
C LEU A 414 -9.82 7.91 -13.74
N HIS A 415 -10.98 8.55 -13.71
CA HIS A 415 -11.97 8.47 -14.77
C HIS A 415 -11.60 9.42 -15.92
N THR A 416 -11.38 8.83 -17.10
CA THR A 416 -11.20 9.58 -18.36
C THR A 416 -12.32 9.22 -19.33
N LYS A 417 -12.06 8.39 -20.35
CA LYS A 417 -13.11 7.68 -21.08
C LYS A 417 -13.59 6.44 -20.33
N ARG A 418 -12.74 5.94 -19.42
CA ARG A 418 -12.91 4.75 -18.58
C ARG A 418 -12.18 4.99 -17.26
N PRO A 419 -12.55 4.29 -16.18
CA PRO A 419 -11.81 4.35 -14.92
C PRO A 419 -10.50 3.56 -15.02
N TYR A 420 -9.38 4.26 -14.84
CA TYR A 420 -8.05 3.67 -14.84
C TYR A 420 -7.42 3.65 -13.45
N ILE A 421 -6.76 2.53 -13.15
CA ILE A 421 -5.95 2.33 -11.96
C ILE A 421 -4.56 2.96 -12.17
N HIS A 422 -4.15 3.80 -11.23
CA HIS A 422 -2.85 4.47 -11.19
C HIS A 422 -2.15 4.19 -9.85
N GLY A 423 -0.81 4.18 -9.86
CA GLY A 423 0.01 3.92 -8.67
C GLY A 423 -0.18 2.51 -8.12
N ALA A 424 -0.15 1.51 -9.00
CA ALA A 424 -0.43 0.13 -8.62
C ALA A 424 0.76 -0.52 -7.88
N THR A 425 0.45 -1.36 -6.90
CA THR A 425 1.41 -2.24 -6.20
C THR A 425 0.81 -3.62 -6.02
N ILE A 426 1.57 -4.68 -6.31
CA ILE A 426 1.12 -6.07 -6.16
C ILE A 426 0.74 -6.38 -4.71
N VAL A 427 -0.29 -7.20 -4.52
CA VAL A 427 -0.69 -7.70 -3.21
C VAL A 427 -0.84 -9.21 -3.22
N LYS A 428 -0.34 -9.86 -2.16
CA LYS A 428 -0.58 -11.28 -1.91
C LYS A 428 -1.80 -11.46 -1.01
N SER A 429 -2.55 -12.54 -1.21
CA SER A 429 -3.81 -12.78 -0.48
C SER A 429 -3.63 -12.86 1.04
N ASN A 430 -2.50 -13.35 1.53
CA ASN A 430 -2.20 -13.39 2.97
C ASN A 430 -1.98 -11.98 3.57
N TRP A 431 -1.50 -11.02 2.78
CA TRP A 431 -1.32 -9.64 3.24
C TRP A 431 -2.66 -8.96 3.50
N LEU A 432 -3.69 -9.28 2.72
CA LEU A 432 -5.05 -8.76 2.94
C LEU A 432 -5.59 -9.19 4.31
N VAL A 433 -5.39 -10.46 4.69
CA VAL A 433 -5.83 -10.96 6.00
C VAL A 433 -5.06 -10.30 7.15
N GLN A 434 -3.77 -10.01 6.94
CA GLN A 434 -2.89 -9.47 7.96
C GLN A 434 -3.02 -7.96 8.15
N TYR A 435 -3.10 -7.18 7.06
CA TYR A 435 -3.02 -5.72 7.08
C TYR A 435 -4.30 -5.01 6.66
N ALA A 436 -5.31 -5.77 6.19
CA ALA A 436 -6.63 -5.26 5.83
C ALA A 436 -7.74 -6.09 6.53
N ARG A 437 -7.46 -6.51 7.77
CA ARG A 437 -8.35 -7.35 8.59
C ARG A 437 -9.76 -6.76 8.77
N PRO A 438 -9.96 -5.44 8.94
CA PRO A 438 -11.31 -4.87 9.03
C PRO A 438 -12.21 -5.12 7.80
N LEU A 439 -11.61 -5.40 6.64
CA LEU A 439 -12.32 -5.72 5.40
C LEU A 439 -12.45 -7.23 5.16
N CYS A 440 -11.98 -8.07 6.10
CA CYS A 440 -12.08 -9.52 6.02
C CYS A 440 -13.29 -10.03 6.80
N SER A 441 -14.05 -10.94 6.19
CA SER A 441 -15.06 -11.75 6.88
C SER A 441 -14.59 -13.19 6.96
N PHE A 442 -14.70 -13.82 8.12
CA PHE A 442 -14.22 -15.18 8.37
C PHE A 442 -15.38 -16.14 8.56
N SER A 443 -15.30 -17.32 7.95
CA SER A 443 -16.24 -18.42 8.20
C SER A 443 -16.17 -18.91 9.65
N ALA A 444 -17.12 -19.77 10.04
CA ALA A 444 -16.94 -20.63 11.20
C ALA A 444 -15.66 -21.51 11.05
N PRO A 445 -15.04 -21.95 12.17
CA PRO A 445 -13.92 -22.89 12.13
C PRO A 445 -14.26 -24.14 11.32
N LEU A 446 -13.37 -24.51 10.41
CA LEU A 446 -13.51 -25.69 9.57
C LEU A 446 -13.14 -26.95 10.38
N SER A 447 -13.87 -28.02 10.14
CA SER A 447 -13.56 -29.36 10.66
C SER A 447 -12.46 -30.05 9.85
N ASP A 448 -12.33 -29.71 8.56
CA ASP A 448 -11.29 -30.16 7.65
C ASP A 448 -10.78 -28.96 6.81
N PRO A 449 -9.48 -28.61 6.87
CA PRO A 449 -8.40 -29.27 7.60
C PRO A 449 -8.54 -29.17 9.12
N LYS A 450 -8.00 -30.16 9.84
CA LYS A 450 -8.05 -30.21 11.31
C LYS A 450 -7.34 -29.03 11.96
N PRO A 451 -7.79 -28.58 13.15
CA PRO A 451 -7.05 -27.60 13.95
C PRO A 451 -5.66 -28.12 14.30
N TYR A 452 -4.71 -27.21 14.49
CA TYR A 452 -3.29 -27.52 14.66
C TYR A 452 -2.64 -26.62 15.70
N TYR A 453 -1.52 -27.09 16.26
CA TYR A 453 -0.63 -26.30 17.11
C TYR A 453 0.53 -25.74 16.27
N ASN A 454 0.83 -24.44 16.41
CA ASN A 454 1.98 -23.80 15.79
C ASN A 454 3.13 -23.71 16.82
N PRO A 455 4.24 -24.45 16.62
CA PRO A 455 5.35 -24.45 17.58
C PRO A 455 6.10 -23.13 17.68
N THR A 456 6.10 -22.30 16.62
CA THR A 456 6.80 -21.01 16.62
C THR A 456 6.00 -19.94 17.37
N ALA A 457 4.67 -19.95 17.21
CA ALA A 457 3.77 -19.04 17.93
C ALA A 457 3.41 -19.53 19.34
N ASP A 458 3.76 -20.78 19.67
CA ASP A 458 3.33 -21.48 20.89
C ASP A 458 1.81 -21.38 21.14
N GLN A 459 1.02 -21.55 20.07
CA GLN A 459 -0.42 -21.34 20.12
C GLN A 459 -1.16 -22.30 19.18
N VAL A 460 -2.41 -22.61 19.53
CA VAL A 460 -3.31 -23.47 18.75
C VAL A 460 -4.24 -22.66 17.84
N PHE A 461 -4.43 -23.17 16.63
CA PHE A 461 -5.13 -22.53 15.53
C PHE A 461 -6.20 -23.46 14.93
N SER A 462 -7.25 -22.85 14.40
CA SER A 462 -8.26 -23.51 13.56
C SER A 462 -8.26 -22.88 12.18
N TRP A 463 -8.54 -23.68 11.15
CA TRP A 463 -8.66 -23.18 9.79
C TRP A 463 -10.01 -22.49 9.58
N VAL A 464 -9.99 -21.35 8.92
CA VAL A 464 -11.17 -20.63 8.45
C VAL A 464 -11.02 -20.29 6.97
N ALA A 465 -12.14 -20.11 6.29
CA ALA A 465 -12.20 -19.57 4.93
C ALA A 465 -12.48 -18.07 5.00
N PRO A 466 -11.48 -17.20 4.74
CA PRO A 466 -11.71 -15.76 4.69
C PRO A 466 -12.31 -15.33 3.35
N THR A 467 -13.10 -14.28 3.40
CA THR A 467 -13.55 -13.50 2.25
C THR A 467 -13.15 -12.05 2.45
N PHE A 468 -12.91 -11.32 1.35
CA PHE A 468 -12.38 -9.97 1.39
C PHE A 468 -13.25 -8.96 0.64
N GLY A 469 -13.44 -7.81 1.29
CA GLY A 469 -14.06 -6.63 0.70
C GLY A 469 -15.56 -6.81 0.42
N PRO A 470 -16.19 -5.79 -0.19
CA PRO A 470 -17.62 -5.77 -0.44
C PRO A 470 -18.08 -6.82 -1.47
N HIS A 471 -17.16 -7.29 -2.31
CA HIS A 471 -17.42 -8.33 -3.31
C HIS A 471 -17.19 -9.76 -2.79
N LEU A 472 -16.87 -9.91 -1.49
CA LEU A 472 -16.64 -11.19 -0.82
C LEU A 472 -15.66 -12.11 -1.55
N TRP A 473 -14.53 -11.55 -2.02
CA TRP A 473 -13.56 -12.33 -2.76
C TRP A 473 -12.99 -13.45 -1.87
N PRO A 474 -13.06 -14.73 -2.28
CA PRO A 474 -12.54 -15.82 -1.48
C PRO A 474 -11.01 -15.71 -1.40
N LEU A 475 -10.50 -15.82 -0.18
CA LEU A 475 -9.07 -15.89 0.10
C LEU A 475 -8.66 -17.34 0.47
N PRO A 476 -7.37 -17.69 0.35
CA PRO A 476 -6.87 -18.97 0.84
C PRO A 476 -7.17 -19.19 2.32
N LEU A 477 -7.25 -20.46 2.74
CA LEU A 477 -7.49 -20.83 4.13
C LEU A 477 -6.47 -20.17 5.06
N HIS A 478 -6.97 -19.67 6.20
CA HIS A 478 -6.16 -18.95 7.17
C HIS A 478 -6.33 -19.57 8.56
N GLY A 479 -5.25 -19.63 9.33
CA GLY A 479 -5.29 -20.10 10.72
C GLY A 479 -5.68 -18.96 11.66
N LEU A 480 -6.77 -19.12 12.41
CA LEU A 480 -7.13 -18.21 13.51
C LEU A 480 -6.94 -18.88 14.88
N PRO A 481 -6.41 -18.15 15.88
CA PRO A 481 -6.31 -18.66 17.24
C PRO A 481 -7.67 -19.12 17.78
N ILE A 482 -7.70 -20.31 18.37
CA ILE A 482 -8.93 -20.86 18.95
C ILE A 482 -9.24 -20.11 20.25
N LYS A 483 -10.46 -19.59 20.41
CA LYS A 483 -10.85 -18.83 21.61
C LYS A 483 -11.38 -19.69 22.76
N ASP A 484 -11.96 -20.84 22.44
CA ASP A 484 -12.53 -21.74 23.45
C ASP A 484 -11.45 -22.56 24.16
N ASP A 485 -11.38 -22.44 25.48
CA ASP A 485 -10.34 -23.06 26.32
C ASP A 485 -10.31 -24.58 26.17
N PHE A 486 -11.47 -25.22 26.09
CA PHE A 486 -11.57 -26.67 26.02
C PHE A 486 -11.02 -27.19 24.68
N ASN A 487 -11.45 -26.60 23.57
CA ASN A 487 -10.94 -26.91 22.25
C ASN A 487 -9.44 -26.61 22.13
N ARG A 488 -8.96 -25.52 22.76
CA ARG A 488 -7.52 -25.22 22.78
C ARG A 488 -6.74 -26.37 23.43
N VAL A 489 -7.17 -26.82 24.60
CA VAL A 489 -6.53 -27.93 25.33
C VAL A 489 -6.60 -29.23 24.54
N ALA A 490 -7.74 -29.55 23.92
CA ALA A 490 -7.89 -30.74 23.10
C ALA A 490 -6.91 -30.77 21.92
N VAL A 491 -6.77 -29.64 21.22
CA VAL A 491 -5.83 -29.48 20.10
C VAL A 491 -4.38 -29.54 20.57
N PHE A 492 -4.07 -28.90 21.70
CA PHE A 492 -2.74 -28.95 22.29
C PHE A 492 -2.37 -30.37 22.72
N ALA A 493 -3.26 -31.08 23.42
CA ALA A 493 -3.05 -32.46 23.88
C ALA A 493 -2.86 -33.43 22.71
N CYS A 494 -3.68 -33.29 21.66
CA CYS A 494 -3.50 -34.04 20.41
C CYS A 494 -2.11 -33.78 19.82
N SER A 495 -1.72 -32.51 19.70
CA SER A 495 -0.45 -32.09 19.12
C SER A 495 0.76 -32.52 19.97
N LEU A 496 0.62 -32.55 21.29
CA LEU A 496 1.62 -33.04 22.21
C LEU A 496 1.89 -34.53 21.95
N LEU A 497 0.85 -35.35 21.96
CA LEU A 497 0.95 -36.80 21.75
C LEU A 497 1.43 -37.16 20.33
N GLU A 498 1.14 -36.33 19.32
CA GLU A 498 1.67 -36.49 17.97
C GLU A 498 3.16 -36.09 17.83
N GLY A 499 3.75 -35.49 18.87
CA GLY A 499 5.11 -34.99 18.88
C GLY A 499 5.32 -33.69 18.11
N GLN A 500 4.25 -32.92 17.91
CA GLN A 500 4.30 -31.58 17.32
C GLN A 500 4.66 -30.50 18.35
N VAL A 501 4.48 -30.78 19.65
CA VAL A 501 4.93 -29.90 20.75
C VAL A 501 6.34 -30.29 21.20
N LEU A 502 6.56 -31.60 21.39
CA LEU A 502 7.82 -32.21 21.83
C LEU A 502 8.27 -33.29 20.82
N PRO A 503 9.30 -33.04 20.00
CA PRO A 503 9.77 -33.96 18.96
C PRO A 503 10.13 -35.38 19.41
N CYS A 504 10.57 -35.58 20.66
CA CYS A 504 10.85 -36.92 21.21
C CYS A 504 9.64 -37.87 21.09
N LEU A 505 8.42 -37.36 21.24
CA LEU A 505 7.19 -38.15 21.13
C LEU A 505 6.93 -38.65 19.70
N LYS A 506 7.47 -37.96 18.69
CA LYS A 506 7.30 -38.36 17.29
C LYS A 506 7.94 -39.72 16.98
N ALA A 507 9.08 -40.03 17.63
CA ALA A 507 9.81 -41.29 17.44
C ALA A 507 9.08 -42.50 18.05
N VAL A 508 8.29 -42.28 19.09
CA VAL A 508 7.60 -43.31 19.87
C VAL A 508 6.11 -43.39 19.59
N ARG A 509 5.58 -42.57 18.67
CA ARG A 509 4.15 -42.50 18.30
C ARG A 509 3.53 -43.88 17.98
N LYS A 510 4.31 -44.79 17.38
CA LYS A 510 3.87 -46.16 17.04
C LYS A 510 3.51 -47.02 18.26
N PHE A 511 3.97 -46.65 19.45
CA PHE A 511 3.72 -47.36 20.71
C PHE A 511 2.51 -46.78 21.49
N LEU A 512 1.79 -45.81 20.91
CA LEU A 512 0.56 -45.29 21.51
C LEU A 512 -0.55 -46.35 21.47
N ALA A 513 -1.28 -46.48 22.56
CA ALA A 513 -2.40 -47.41 22.72
C ALA A 513 -3.73 -46.89 22.13
N ALA A 514 -3.77 -45.64 21.68
CA ALA A 514 -4.87 -45.05 20.92
C ALA A 514 -4.36 -43.95 19.99
N SER A 515 -5.13 -43.64 18.95
CA SER A 515 -4.83 -42.52 18.06
C SER A 515 -5.00 -41.18 18.78
N PRO A 516 -4.00 -40.27 18.77
CA PRO A 516 -4.11 -38.93 19.33
C PRO A 516 -5.32 -38.13 18.83
N ALA A 517 -5.76 -38.40 17.59
CA ALA A 517 -6.91 -37.75 16.99
C ALA A 517 -8.23 -37.97 17.74
N SER A 518 -8.30 -38.95 18.67
CA SER A 518 -9.47 -39.09 19.56
C SER A 518 -9.62 -37.92 20.51
N MET A 519 -8.55 -37.17 20.83
CA MET A 519 -8.64 -35.94 21.65
C MET A 519 -9.57 -34.88 21.03
N LEU A 520 -9.65 -34.86 19.70
CA LEU A 520 -10.44 -33.87 18.96
C LEU A 520 -11.91 -34.29 18.78
N LYS A 521 -12.29 -35.49 19.22
CA LYS A 521 -13.63 -36.06 19.05
C LYS A 521 -14.43 -35.95 20.35
N PRO A 522 -15.51 -35.17 20.40
CA PRO A 522 -16.32 -35.01 21.61
C PRO A 522 -16.81 -36.34 22.22
N GLU A 523 -17.11 -37.33 21.38
CA GLU A 523 -17.60 -38.65 21.81
C GLU A 523 -16.54 -39.44 22.58
N ALA A 524 -15.26 -39.15 22.35
CA ALA A 524 -14.14 -39.83 23.00
C ALA A 524 -13.78 -39.21 24.36
N TRP A 525 -14.32 -38.04 24.72
CA TRP A 525 -13.97 -37.35 25.96
C TRP A 525 -14.40 -38.09 27.22
N GLY A 526 -15.41 -38.96 27.13
CA GLY A 526 -15.82 -39.86 28.21
C GLY A 526 -14.88 -41.05 28.43
N LEU A 527 -13.96 -41.34 27.50
CA LEU A 527 -12.99 -42.42 27.67
C LEU A 527 -11.97 -42.04 28.74
N LYS A 528 -11.75 -42.91 29.72
CA LYS A 528 -10.85 -42.68 30.88
C LYS A 528 -9.49 -42.05 30.46
N ARG A 529 -8.85 -42.59 29.43
CA ARG A 529 -7.55 -42.11 28.91
C ARG A 529 -7.60 -40.67 28.38
N VAL A 530 -8.67 -40.33 27.65
CA VAL A 530 -8.85 -39.00 27.04
C VAL A 530 -9.28 -38.00 28.11
N GLY A 531 -10.33 -38.32 28.87
CA GLY A 531 -10.88 -37.46 29.92
C GLY A 531 -9.88 -37.15 31.04
N ASN A 532 -9.06 -38.12 31.47
CA ASN A 532 -8.04 -37.90 32.50
C ASN A 532 -7.00 -36.86 32.04
N LEU A 533 -6.48 -36.98 30.82
CA LEU A 533 -5.47 -36.04 30.33
C LEU A 533 -6.08 -34.64 30.07
N LEU A 534 -7.26 -34.58 29.45
CA LEU A 534 -7.93 -33.29 29.19
C LEU A 534 -8.33 -32.57 30.48
N SER A 535 -8.88 -33.27 31.47
CA SER A 535 -9.26 -32.66 32.77
C SER A 535 -8.04 -32.16 33.54
N LYS A 536 -6.90 -32.84 33.41
CA LYS A 536 -5.64 -32.44 34.06
C LYS A 536 -4.98 -31.24 33.39
N LEU A 537 -5.09 -31.13 32.07
CA LEU A 537 -4.64 -29.96 31.30
C LEU A 537 -5.61 -28.77 31.43
N ASN A 538 -6.90 -29.01 31.68
CA ASN A 538 -7.94 -27.99 31.81
C ASN A 538 -8.52 -27.96 33.24
N ARG A 539 -7.70 -27.64 34.25
CA ARG A 539 -8.17 -27.49 35.63
C ARG A 539 -8.75 -26.07 35.83
N LYS A 540 -9.72 -25.92 36.73
CA LYS A 540 -10.27 -24.59 37.08
C LYS A 540 -9.14 -23.66 37.51
N GLY A 541 -8.98 -22.55 36.78
CA GLY A 541 -7.93 -21.55 37.02
C GLY A 541 -6.56 -21.84 36.40
N ARG A 542 -6.36 -22.98 35.72
CA ARG A 542 -5.10 -23.35 35.07
C ARG A 542 -5.33 -24.16 33.79
N VAL A 543 -5.19 -23.49 32.64
CA VAL A 543 -5.37 -24.07 31.30
C VAL A 543 -4.01 -24.24 30.62
N ILE A 544 -3.61 -25.48 30.36
CA ILE A 544 -2.35 -25.85 29.70
C ILE A 544 -2.62 -26.14 28.21
N ASP A 545 -2.40 -25.13 27.40
CA ASP A 545 -2.66 -25.10 25.95
C ASP A 545 -1.44 -24.65 25.12
N SER A 546 -0.29 -24.49 25.78
CA SER A 546 0.97 -24.09 25.17
C SER A 546 2.15 -24.78 25.84
N CYS A 547 3.27 -24.86 25.13
CA CYS A 547 4.49 -25.44 25.67
C CYS A 547 5.11 -24.57 26.76
N ALA A 548 4.99 -23.24 26.70
CA ALA A 548 5.44 -22.37 27.78
C ALA A 548 4.69 -22.68 29.08
N LYS A 549 3.37 -22.86 29.01
CA LYS A 549 2.56 -23.25 30.19
C LYS A 549 2.89 -24.66 30.68
N LEU A 550 3.15 -25.58 29.76
CA LEU A 550 3.60 -26.94 30.09
C LEU A 550 4.96 -26.92 30.81
N ARG A 551 5.90 -26.09 30.35
CA ARG A 551 7.21 -25.87 30.98
C ARG A 551 7.04 -25.36 32.41
N MET A 552 6.27 -24.29 32.61
CA MET A 552 5.99 -23.76 33.96
C MET A 552 5.41 -24.82 34.89
N LEU A 553 4.48 -25.64 34.40
CA LEU A 553 3.90 -26.73 35.19
C LEU A 553 4.97 -27.76 35.62
N TRP A 554 5.87 -28.14 34.73
CA TRP A 554 6.92 -29.11 35.02
C TRP A 554 8.10 -28.55 35.83
N GLU A 555 8.32 -27.24 35.80
CA GLU A 555 9.24 -26.56 36.71
C GLU A 555 8.71 -26.55 38.15
N GLU A 556 7.40 -26.34 38.34
CA GLU A 556 6.75 -26.45 39.65
C GLU A 556 6.73 -27.91 40.14
N ASN A 557 6.38 -28.85 39.27
CA ASN A 557 6.30 -30.26 39.60
C ASN A 557 6.64 -31.18 38.41
N PRO A 558 7.85 -31.76 38.36
CA PRO A 558 8.31 -32.60 37.25
C PRO A 558 7.54 -33.92 37.04
N ILE A 559 6.69 -34.33 37.99
CA ILE A 559 5.86 -35.54 37.87
C ILE A 559 4.41 -35.25 37.45
N GLU A 560 4.00 -33.98 37.33
CA GLU A 560 2.66 -33.65 36.84
C GLU A 560 2.47 -34.12 35.39
N LEU A 561 1.29 -34.66 35.08
CA LEU A 561 0.93 -35.32 33.82
C LEU A 561 1.66 -36.64 33.52
N PHE A 562 2.61 -37.10 34.35
CA PHE A 562 3.32 -38.37 34.13
C PHE A 562 2.36 -39.57 33.98
N PRO A 563 1.45 -39.85 34.93
CA PRO A 563 0.59 -41.02 34.82
C PRO A 563 -0.42 -40.87 33.68
N GLU A 564 -0.94 -39.67 33.44
CA GLU A 564 -1.90 -39.42 32.37
C GLU A 564 -1.28 -39.60 30.98
N ILE A 565 -0.04 -39.18 30.77
CA ILE A 565 0.67 -39.38 29.49
C ILE A 565 1.16 -40.82 29.36
N GLN A 566 1.61 -41.47 30.45
CA GLN A 566 2.00 -42.89 30.44
C GLN A 566 0.83 -43.80 30.03
N ASP A 567 -0.39 -43.47 30.46
CA ASP A 567 -1.61 -44.21 30.11
C ASP A 567 -1.94 -44.19 28.60
N TRP A 568 -1.31 -43.31 27.83
CA TRP A 568 -1.40 -43.30 26.37
C TRP A 568 -0.49 -44.29 25.66
N PHE A 569 0.47 -44.91 26.36
CA PHE A 569 1.38 -45.90 25.78
C PHE A 569 0.94 -47.34 26.08
N GLN A 570 1.26 -48.24 25.15
CA GLN A 570 1.04 -49.68 25.32
C GLN A 570 1.80 -50.21 26.54
N GLU A 571 1.25 -51.23 27.19
CA GLU A 571 1.77 -51.75 28.46
C GLU A 571 3.23 -52.20 28.36
N GLY A 572 3.62 -52.82 27.24
CA GLY A 572 4.99 -53.23 26.95
C GLY A 572 6.01 -52.08 26.79
N PHE A 573 5.56 -50.84 26.55
CA PHE A 573 6.43 -49.66 26.44
C PHE A 573 6.58 -48.91 27.77
N ARG A 574 5.79 -49.25 28.80
CA ARG A 574 5.79 -48.52 30.09
C ARG A 574 7.13 -48.53 30.81
N ILE A 575 7.97 -49.55 30.58
CA ILE A 575 9.31 -49.67 31.16
C ILE A 575 10.26 -48.59 30.59
N GLN A 576 10.16 -48.32 29.28
CA GLN A 576 10.98 -47.33 28.58
C GLN A 576 10.43 -45.90 28.73
N PHE A 577 9.19 -45.76 29.22
CA PHE A 577 8.54 -44.45 29.37
C PHE A 577 9.30 -43.50 30.33
N LYS A 578 10.01 -44.04 31.35
CA LYS A 578 10.80 -43.20 32.27
C LYS A 578 11.92 -42.46 31.55
N GLU A 579 12.61 -43.10 30.60
CA GLU A 579 13.67 -42.48 29.80
C GLU A 579 13.09 -41.42 28.86
N LEU A 580 11.97 -41.75 28.21
CA LEU A 580 11.21 -40.81 27.37
C LEU A 580 10.77 -39.58 28.17
N TRP A 581 10.31 -39.75 29.41
CA TRP A 581 9.87 -38.65 30.27
C TRP A 581 11.01 -37.66 30.57
N GLN A 582 12.21 -38.16 30.85
CA GLN A 582 13.38 -37.29 31.06
C GLN A 582 13.70 -36.47 29.81
N GLU A 583 13.61 -37.08 28.63
CA GLU A 583 13.78 -36.36 27.35
C GLU A 583 12.65 -35.33 27.11
N MET A 584 11.42 -35.63 27.50
CA MET A 584 10.30 -34.68 27.42
C MET A 584 10.54 -33.45 28.30
N LEU A 585 10.96 -33.65 29.55
CA LEU A 585 11.31 -32.57 30.47
C LEU A 585 12.44 -31.70 29.90
N HIS A 586 13.50 -32.35 29.37
CA HIS A 586 14.60 -31.65 28.73
C HIS A 586 14.14 -30.81 27.53
N GLN A 587 13.34 -31.38 26.62
CA GLN A 587 12.85 -30.67 25.44
C GLN A 587 11.86 -29.54 25.76
N ALA A 588 11.06 -29.68 26.82
CA ALA A 588 10.17 -28.62 27.26
C ALA A 588 10.94 -27.39 27.75
N ALA A 589 12.09 -27.59 28.41
CA ALA A 589 12.97 -26.51 28.87
C ALA A 589 13.64 -25.76 27.70
N LEU A 590 13.90 -26.43 26.57
CA LEU A 590 14.48 -25.80 25.37
C LEU A 590 13.50 -24.84 24.69
N ASP A 591 14.06 -23.79 24.09
CA ASP A 591 13.31 -22.88 23.24
C ASP A 591 12.86 -23.53 21.93
N SER A 592 11.79 -22.99 21.32
CA SER A 592 11.17 -23.59 20.12
C SER A 592 12.18 -23.85 19.00
N LYS A 593 13.08 -22.90 18.70
CA LYS A 593 14.09 -23.09 17.64
C LYS A 593 15.08 -24.21 17.94
N GLU A 594 15.53 -24.32 19.18
CA GLU A 594 16.49 -25.34 19.61
C GLU A 594 15.83 -26.73 19.60
N ARG A 595 14.58 -26.80 20.07
CA ARG A 595 13.80 -28.03 20.15
C ARG A 595 13.60 -28.69 18.78
N PHE A 596 13.35 -27.91 17.73
CA PHE A 596 13.12 -28.41 16.37
C PHE A 596 14.38 -28.38 15.49
N SER A 597 15.53 -27.99 16.02
CA SER A 597 16.79 -28.07 15.28
C SER A 597 17.16 -29.54 15.03
N LYS A 598 17.47 -29.90 13.77
CA LYS A 598 18.00 -31.23 13.47
C LYS A 598 19.37 -31.34 14.15
N ARG A 599 19.49 -32.10 15.25
CA ARG A 599 20.80 -32.56 15.74
C ARG A 599 21.54 -33.21 14.57
N ILE A 600 22.55 -32.54 14.03
CA ILE A 600 23.53 -33.15 13.12
C ILE A 600 24.26 -34.19 13.95
N SER A 601 23.82 -35.44 13.92
CA SER A 601 24.57 -36.54 14.52
C SER A 601 25.69 -36.92 13.55
N LYS A 602 26.91 -36.43 13.84
CA LYS A 602 28.12 -37.19 13.53
C LYS A 602 28.72 -37.60 14.85
N GLY A 603 28.52 -38.88 15.16
CA GLY A 603 29.19 -39.52 16.29
C GLY A 603 30.69 -39.35 16.17
N LYS A 604 31.31 -38.82 17.22
CA LYS A 604 32.70 -39.13 17.55
C LYS A 604 32.75 -40.63 17.87
N LYS A 605 33.06 -41.45 16.86
CA LYS A 605 33.63 -42.77 17.10
C LYS A 605 35.04 -42.53 17.66
N LYS A 606 35.23 -42.87 18.93
CA LYS A 606 36.52 -43.32 19.45
C LYS A 606 36.93 -44.56 18.66
N VAL A 607 38.04 -44.49 17.94
CA VAL A 607 39.19 -45.42 18.02
C VAL A 607 40.42 -44.55 17.78
#